data_AF-A0A7C5A724-F1
#
_entry.id   AF-A0A7C5A724-F1
#
_cell.length_a   1.000
_cell.length_b   1.000
_cell.length_c   1.000
_cell.angle_alpha   90.00
_cell.angle_beta   90.00
_cell.angle_gamma   90.00
#
_symmetry.space_group_name_H-M   'P 1'
#
loop_
_entity.id
_entity.type
_entity.pdbx_description
1 polymer ?
#
loop_
_entity_poly.entity_id
_entity_poly.type
_entity_poly.pdbx_seq_one_letter_code
_entity_poly.pdbx_strand_id
1 'polypeptide(L)'
;MRTRRWWFYLLLNALVSACVTGGILFFYDRYHRSACPQPLPAPATGAASDHLTEDQVDILTVSGAGVVATEVVVIKNNGLQAVDLSGWTLRDADGAVYTFPTLTVYPQGMLKVHTASGVNTPLDLYWNRSSAVWEAGEIVSLFDAQGTLRALYTIP
;
A
#
# COMPACT_ATOMS: atom_id res chain seq x y z
N MET A 1 -21.56 -25.05 -51.38
CA MET A 1 -22.04 -24.16 -50.29
C MET A 1 -21.23 -24.36 -48.99
N ARG A 2 -19.91 -24.15 -48.96
CA ARG A 2 -19.06 -24.47 -47.78
C ARG A 2 -18.14 -23.35 -47.29
N THR A 3 -17.97 -22.27 -48.06
CA THR A 3 -17.08 -21.14 -47.74
C THR A 3 -17.70 -20.14 -46.74
N ARG A 4 -19.03 -19.98 -46.72
CA ARG A 4 -19.71 -19.01 -45.84
C ARG A 4 -19.50 -19.28 -44.34
N ARG A 5 -19.28 -20.53 -43.93
CA ARG A 5 -19.07 -20.90 -42.51
C ARG A 5 -17.68 -20.53 -41.98
N TRP A 6 -16.65 -20.57 -42.82
CA TRP A 6 -15.27 -20.27 -42.41
C TRP A 6 -15.06 -18.78 -42.09
N TRP A 7 -15.74 -17.90 -42.83
CA TRP A 7 -15.72 -16.47 -42.56
C TRP A 7 -16.29 -16.11 -41.18
N PHE A 8 -17.33 -16.82 -40.72
CA PHE A 8 -17.85 -16.64 -39.36
C PHE A 8 -16.85 -17.05 -38.28
N TYR A 9 -16.11 -18.15 -38.48
CA TYR A 9 -15.09 -18.57 -37.50
C TYR A 9 -13.90 -17.61 -37.46
N LEU A 10 -13.47 -17.06 -38.59
CA LEU A 10 -12.40 -16.05 -38.63
C LEU A 10 -12.82 -14.74 -37.96
N LEU A 11 -14.06 -14.27 -38.22
CA LEU A 11 -14.60 -13.09 -37.56
C LEU A 11 -14.79 -13.31 -36.06
N LEU A 12 -15.26 -14.49 -35.64
CA LEU A 12 -15.41 -14.84 -34.23
C LEU A 12 -14.06 -14.87 -33.51
N ASN A 13 -13.04 -15.48 -34.11
CA ASN A 13 -11.71 -15.57 -33.51
C ASN A 13 -11.04 -14.19 -33.41
N ALA A 14 -11.18 -13.36 -34.44
CA ALA A 14 -10.70 -11.98 -34.43
C ALA A 14 -11.43 -11.14 -33.35
N LEU A 15 -12.75 -11.30 -33.19
CA LEU A 15 -13.53 -10.58 -32.19
C LEU A 15 -13.18 -11.00 -30.75
N VAL A 16 -12.99 -12.31 -30.52
CA VAL A 16 -12.55 -12.82 -29.21
C VAL A 16 -11.15 -12.30 -28.88
N SER A 17 -10.21 -12.34 -29.81
CA SER A 17 -8.87 -11.79 -29.57
C SER A 17 -8.91 -10.28 -29.31
N ALA A 18 -9.71 -9.51 -30.05
CA ALA A 18 -9.86 -8.07 -29.84
C ALA A 18 -10.49 -7.74 -28.47
N CYS A 19 -11.50 -8.50 -28.04
CA CYS A 19 -12.12 -8.32 -26.71
C CYS A 19 -11.15 -8.67 -25.58
N VAL A 20 -10.33 -9.71 -25.74
CA VAL A 20 -9.33 -10.11 -24.72
C VAL A 20 -8.24 -9.06 -24.61
N THR A 21 -7.64 -8.64 -25.73
CA THR A 21 -6.60 -7.59 -25.72
C THR A 21 -7.17 -6.26 -25.23
N GLY A 22 -8.38 -5.88 -25.64
CA GLY A 22 -9.06 -4.68 -25.18
C GLY A 22 -9.41 -4.72 -23.70
N GLY A 23 -9.87 -5.87 -23.19
CA GLY A 23 -10.15 -6.07 -21.77
C GLY A 23 -8.89 -5.96 -20.92
N ILE A 24 -7.80 -6.60 -21.33
CA ILE A 24 -6.50 -6.50 -20.65
C ILE A 24 -6.02 -5.05 -20.62
N LEU A 25 -6.06 -4.34 -21.75
CA LEU A 25 -5.67 -2.93 -21.79
C LEU A 25 -6.59 -2.05 -20.95
N PHE A 26 -7.90 -2.30 -20.93
CA PHE A 26 -8.87 -1.52 -20.14
C PHE A 26 -8.67 -1.72 -18.64
N PHE A 27 -8.51 -2.96 -18.18
CA PHE A 27 -8.24 -3.26 -16.77
C PHE A 27 -6.86 -2.77 -16.36
N TYR A 28 -5.84 -2.95 -17.21
CA TYR A 28 -4.49 -2.44 -16.98
C TYR A 28 -4.48 -0.91 -16.86
N ASP A 29 -5.13 -0.22 -17.79
CA ASP A 29 -5.22 1.23 -17.79
C ASP A 29 -6.05 1.77 -16.61
N ARG A 30 -7.15 1.10 -16.26
CA ARG A 30 -7.99 1.51 -15.14
C ARG A 30 -7.35 1.24 -13.77
N TYR A 31 -6.51 0.22 -13.66
CA TYR A 31 -5.85 -0.15 -12.41
C TYR A 31 -4.47 0.54 -12.25
N HIS A 32 -3.78 0.87 -13.34
CA HIS A 32 -2.46 1.50 -13.31
C HIS A 32 -2.43 3.00 -13.68
N ARG A 33 -3.55 3.61 -14.09
CA ARG A 33 -3.65 5.08 -14.13
C ARG A 33 -3.80 5.65 -12.72
N SER A 34 -2.71 5.66 -11.98
CA SER A 34 -2.50 6.71 -10.98
C SER A 34 -2.42 8.04 -11.72
N ALA A 35 -3.12 9.04 -11.21
CA ALA A 35 -3.27 10.35 -11.82
C ALA A 35 -1.94 10.92 -12.33
N CYS A 36 -1.90 11.29 -13.61
CA CYS A 36 -0.85 12.18 -14.10
C CYS A 36 -1.01 13.54 -13.39
N PRO A 37 0.06 14.15 -12.85
CA PRO A 37 -0.02 15.49 -12.32
C PRO A 37 -0.50 16.46 -13.41
N GLN A 38 -1.59 17.19 -13.15
CA GLN A 38 -2.07 18.20 -14.08
C GLN A 38 -1.01 19.30 -14.26
N PRO A 39 -0.85 19.87 -15.46
CA PRO A 39 -0.02 21.06 -15.66
C PRO A 39 -0.57 22.23 -14.82
N LEU A 40 0.31 22.83 -14.02
CA LEU A 40 0.04 23.91 -13.06
C LEU A 40 -0.59 25.16 -13.73
N PRO A 41 -1.54 25.84 -13.08
CA PRO A 41 -1.78 27.27 -13.30
C PRO A 41 -0.61 28.10 -12.73
N ALA A 42 -0.26 29.19 -13.42
CA ALA A 42 0.82 30.13 -13.09
C ALA A 42 0.62 30.85 -11.72
N PRO A 43 1.65 31.54 -11.17
CA PRO A 43 1.84 31.71 -9.73
C PRO A 43 0.86 32.73 -9.15
N ALA A 44 0.05 32.29 -8.18
CA ALA A 44 -0.58 33.19 -7.23
C ALA A 44 0.41 33.44 -6.07
N THR A 45 1.00 34.63 -6.05
CA THR A 45 1.66 35.19 -4.89
C THR A 45 0.68 35.17 -3.70
N GLY A 46 1.07 34.47 -2.61
CA GLY A 46 0.38 34.59 -1.32
C GLY A 46 -0.60 33.46 -0.99
N ALA A 47 -0.08 32.24 -0.82
CA ALA A 47 -0.64 31.29 0.12
C ALA A 47 0.52 30.54 0.77
N ALA A 48 0.61 30.62 2.10
CA ALA A 48 1.42 29.70 2.88
C ALA A 48 0.81 28.30 2.71
N SER A 49 1.29 27.56 1.70
CA SER A 49 0.98 26.17 1.51
C SER A 49 1.94 25.36 2.38
N ASP A 50 1.41 24.94 3.52
CA ASP A 50 1.75 23.72 4.25
C ASP A 50 2.53 22.73 3.37
N HIS A 51 3.84 22.64 3.59
CA HIS A 51 4.75 21.91 2.72
C HIS A 51 4.60 20.41 3.01
N LEU A 52 3.68 19.77 2.27
CA LEU A 52 3.75 18.39 1.80
C LEU A 52 4.49 17.41 2.75
N THR A 53 3.87 17.10 3.88
CA THR A 53 4.27 15.95 4.71
C THR A 53 3.70 14.66 4.12
N GLU A 54 3.62 14.49 2.81
CA GLU A 54 2.91 13.34 2.22
C GLU A 54 3.73 12.03 2.32
N ASP A 55 5.06 12.11 2.32
CA ASP A 55 5.98 10.94 2.37
C ASP A 55 6.88 10.94 3.64
N GLN A 56 6.33 11.37 4.78
CA GLN A 56 7.15 11.43 6.00
C GLN A 56 7.40 10.06 6.65
N VAL A 57 6.41 9.17 6.62
CA VAL A 57 6.46 7.87 7.29
C VAL A 57 6.06 6.79 6.31
N ASP A 58 7.00 5.89 6.03
CA ASP A 58 6.85 4.82 5.05
C ASP A 58 6.93 3.44 5.69
N ILE A 59 6.31 2.48 5.03
CA ILE A 59 6.55 1.05 5.26
C ILE A 59 7.77 0.67 4.41
N LEU A 60 8.89 0.39 5.08
CA LEU A 60 10.14 0.06 4.41
C LEU A 60 10.13 -1.36 3.85
N THR A 61 9.67 -2.32 4.65
CA THR A 61 9.62 -3.72 4.26
C THR A 61 8.65 -4.50 5.13
N VAL A 62 8.12 -5.58 4.57
CA VAL A 62 7.46 -6.66 5.31
C VAL A 62 8.28 -7.93 5.08
N SER A 63 8.65 -8.60 6.17
CA SER A 63 9.51 -9.78 6.13
C SER A 63 8.87 -10.92 6.90
N GLY A 64 9.14 -12.16 6.49
CA GLY A 64 8.63 -13.36 7.18
C GLY A 64 7.12 -13.55 7.06
N ALA A 65 6.48 -12.97 6.03
CA ALA A 65 5.06 -13.13 5.73
C ALA A 65 4.65 -14.61 5.75
N GLY A 66 3.53 -14.91 6.38
CA GLY A 66 2.99 -16.26 6.55
C GLY A 66 3.62 -17.06 7.71
N VAL A 67 4.64 -16.52 8.38
CA VAL A 67 5.35 -17.18 9.49
C VAL A 67 5.38 -16.28 10.72
N VAL A 68 4.41 -16.44 11.63
CA VAL A 68 4.21 -15.63 12.85
C VAL A 68 5.51 -15.27 13.58
N ALA A 69 6.40 -16.24 13.78
CA ALA A 69 7.61 -16.07 14.57
C ALA A 69 8.64 -15.12 13.94
N THR A 70 8.58 -14.91 12.62
CA THR A 70 9.50 -14.07 11.86
C THR A 70 8.79 -12.92 11.15
N GLU A 71 7.47 -12.88 11.24
CA GLU A 71 6.63 -11.92 10.54
C GLU A 71 6.74 -10.54 11.18
N VAL A 72 7.27 -9.59 10.41
CA VAL A 72 7.58 -8.25 10.89
C VAL A 72 7.37 -7.20 9.80
N VAL A 73 6.75 -6.09 10.19
CA VAL A 73 6.63 -4.88 9.37
C VAL A 73 7.60 -3.84 9.89
N VAL A 74 8.39 -3.24 9.01
CA VAL A 74 9.34 -2.19 9.36
C VAL A 74 8.83 -0.86 8.85
N ILE A 75 8.65 0.08 9.78
CA ILE A 75 8.19 1.44 9.51
C ILE A 75 9.37 2.39 9.73
N LYS A 76 9.52 3.37 8.85
CA LYS A 76 10.58 4.36 8.93
C LYS A 76 10.02 5.77 8.77
N ASN A 77 10.45 6.67 9.65
CA ASN A 77 10.25 8.10 9.45
C ASN A 77 11.38 8.63 8.55
N ASN A 78 11.09 8.87 7.29
CA ASN A 78 12.03 9.43 6.32
C ASN A 78 12.10 10.97 6.37
N GLY A 79 11.23 11.63 7.12
CA GLY A 79 11.25 13.07 7.26
C GLY A 79 12.31 13.62 8.21
N LEU A 80 12.26 14.94 8.36
CA LEU A 80 13.17 15.74 9.19
C LEU A 80 12.58 16.07 10.57
N GLN A 81 11.31 15.75 10.81
CA GLN A 81 10.60 16.03 12.06
C GLN A 81 10.19 14.72 12.75
N ALA A 82 10.05 14.77 14.07
CA ALA A 82 9.48 13.66 14.83
C ALA A 82 7.99 13.52 14.49
N VAL A 83 7.51 12.27 14.41
CA VAL A 83 6.10 11.95 14.11
C VAL A 83 5.51 11.18 15.25
N ASP A 84 4.37 11.65 15.74
CA ASP A 84 3.55 10.92 16.69
C ASP A 84 2.68 9.89 15.94
N LEU A 85 2.88 8.61 16.25
CA LEU A 85 2.12 7.50 15.69
C LEU A 85 0.94 7.11 16.59
N SER A 86 0.67 7.83 17.67
CA SER A 86 -0.44 7.55 18.58
C SER A 86 -1.77 7.38 17.83
N GLY A 87 -2.37 6.20 17.92
CA GLY A 87 -3.67 5.92 17.29
C GLY A 87 -3.62 5.71 15.77
N TRP A 88 -2.45 5.74 15.15
CA TRP A 88 -2.28 5.31 13.77
C TRP A 88 -2.68 3.84 13.64
N THR A 89 -2.98 3.40 12.42
CA THR A 89 -3.35 2.01 12.15
C THR A 89 -2.59 1.41 10.99
N LEU A 90 -2.09 0.20 11.19
CA LEU A 90 -1.58 -0.66 10.13
C LEU A 90 -2.69 -1.66 9.77
N ARG A 91 -3.02 -1.75 8.49
CA ARG A 91 -4.14 -2.54 7.99
C ARG A 91 -3.71 -3.49 6.91
N ASP A 92 -4.21 -4.70 7.06
CA ASP A 92 -4.18 -5.77 6.09
C ASP A 92 -5.38 -5.67 5.12
N ALA A 93 -5.20 -6.22 3.93
CA ALA A 93 -6.23 -6.36 2.90
C ALA A 93 -7.40 -7.23 3.38
N ASP A 94 -7.16 -8.24 4.22
CA ASP A 94 -8.21 -9.12 4.77
C ASP A 94 -8.87 -8.57 6.05
N GLY A 95 -8.51 -7.35 6.45
CA GLY A 95 -9.19 -6.59 7.50
C GLY A 95 -8.58 -6.71 8.90
N ALA A 96 -7.41 -7.35 9.05
CA ALA A 96 -6.66 -7.26 10.29
C ALA A 96 -6.15 -5.82 10.51
N VAL A 97 -6.37 -5.27 11.71
CA VAL A 97 -5.96 -3.89 12.07
C VAL A 97 -5.12 -3.90 13.33
N TYR A 98 -3.93 -3.31 13.23
CA TYR A 98 -3.05 -3.01 14.36
C TYR A 98 -3.11 -1.52 14.67
N THR A 99 -3.38 -1.16 15.93
CA THR A 99 -3.38 0.24 16.37
C THR A 99 -2.12 0.53 17.16
N PHE A 100 -1.40 1.58 16.76
CA PHE A 100 -0.18 1.99 17.44
C PHE A 100 -0.49 2.56 18.83
N PRO A 101 0.30 2.19 19.86
CA PRO A 101 0.23 2.83 21.16
C PRO A 101 0.78 4.25 21.09
N THR A 102 0.75 4.96 22.22
CA THR A 102 1.39 6.27 22.30
C THR A 102 2.89 6.16 22.10
N LEU A 103 3.38 6.59 20.94
CA LEU A 103 4.77 6.48 20.53
C LEU A 103 5.12 7.56 19.51
N THR A 104 6.32 8.12 19.66
CA THR A 104 6.89 9.07 18.70
C THR A 104 8.09 8.45 18.01
N VAL A 105 8.12 8.52 16.68
CA VAL A 105 9.27 8.12 15.88
C VAL A 105 10.04 9.36 15.45
N TYR A 106 11.28 9.46 15.91
CA TYR A 106 12.18 10.57 15.58
C TYR A 106 12.63 10.55 14.11
N PRO A 107 13.16 11.66 13.59
CA PRO A 107 13.67 11.73 12.21
C PRO A 107 14.65 10.59 11.91
N GLN A 108 14.51 9.95 10.75
CA GLN A 108 15.29 8.78 10.33
C GLN A 108 15.16 7.54 11.24
N GLY A 109 14.29 7.60 12.24
CA GLY A 109 14.00 6.51 13.16
C GLY A 109 13.23 5.37 12.48
N MET A 110 13.42 4.17 13.01
CA MET A 110 12.78 2.95 12.53
C MET A 110 12.07 2.24 13.68
N LEU A 111 10.93 1.65 13.35
CA LEU A 111 10.08 0.89 14.27
C LEU A 111 9.73 -0.43 13.60
N LYS A 112 9.74 -1.51 14.38
CA LYS A 112 9.33 -2.85 13.94
C LYS A 112 8.02 -3.21 14.61
N VAL A 113 7.10 -3.78 13.84
CA VAL A 113 5.85 -4.36 14.34
C VAL A 113 5.88 -5.83 14.03
N HIS A 114 6.07 -6.64 15.07
CA HIS A 114 6.08 -8.09 15.01
C HIS A 114 4.65 -8.62 15.17
N THR A 115 4.26 -9.60 14.37
CA THR A 115 2.94 -10.24 14.51
C THR A 115 2.87 -11.09 15.79
N ALA A 116 3.97 -11.77 16.12
CA ALA A 116 4.08 -12.62 17.30
C ALA A 116 3.84 -11.87 18.63
N SER A 117 3.71 -12.65 19.70
CA SER A 117 3.69 -12.12 21.06
C SER A 117 5.07 -11.71 21.55
N GLY A 118 5.10 -10.67 22.39
CA GLY A 118 6.33 -10.16 22.97
C GLY A 118 6.07 -8.93 23.85
N VAL A 119 7.16 -8.29 24.26
CA VAL A 119 7.11 -7.11 25.13
C VAL A 119 7.47 -5.89 24.32
N ASN A 120 6.56 -4.92 24.27
CA ASN A 120 6.78 -3.68 23.53
C ASN A 120 7.98 -2.91 24.07
N THR A 121 8.79 -2.41 23.15
CA THR A 121 9.84 -1.41 23.35
C THR A 121 9.58 -0.23 22.42
N PRO A 122 10.29 0.90 22.58
CA PRO A 122 10.13 2.03 21.65
C PRO A 122 10.47 1.71 20.18
N LEU A 123 11.19 0.61 19.90
CA LEU A 123 11.64 0.22 18.56
C LEU A 123 11.02 -1.09 18.07
N ASP A 124 10.48 -1.91 18.97
CA ASP A 124 9.90 -3.21 18.68
C ASP A 124 8.53 -3.31 19.35
N LEU A 125 7.48 -3.38 18.55
CA LEU A 125 6.11 -3.56 18.97
C LEU A 125 5.63 -4.96 18.61
N TYR A 126 4.72 -5.49 19.40
CA TYR A 126 4.18 -6.84 19.25
C TYR A 126 2.66 -6.81 19.17
N TRP A 127 2.11 -7.45 18.14
CA TRP A 127 0.66 -7.56 17.93
C TRP A 127 0.04 -8.69 18.77
N ASN A 128 0.86 -9.59 19.34
CA ASN A 128 0.37 -10.68 20.18
C ASN A 128 -0.66 -11.58 19.48
N ARG A 129 -0.46 -11.81 18.18
CA ARG A 129 -1.27 -12.75 17.39
C ARG A 129 -0.66 -14.15 17.44
N SER A 130 -1.54 -15.16 17.36
CA SER A 130 -1.17 -16.57 17.25
C SER A 130 -1.18 -17.10 15.82
N SER A 131 -1.69 -16.31 14.87
CA SER A 131 -1.73 -16.60 13.43
C SER A 131 -1.00 -15.52 12.65
N ALA A 132 -0.49 -15.88 11.47
CA ALA A 132 0.12 -14.91 10.57
C ALA A 132 -0.96 -13.92 10.11
N VAL A 133 -0.52 -12.69 9.85
CA VAL A 133 -1.38 -11.65 9.30
C VAL A 133 -1.03 -11.39 7.85
N TRP A 134 0.23 -11.52 7.46
CA TRP A 134 0.66 -11.09 6.15
C TRP A 134 0.87 -12.24 5.17
N GLU A 135 0.52 -12.00 3.91
CA GLU A 135 0.68 -12.91 2.78
C GLU A 135 1.42 -12.25 1.60
N ALA A 136 2.18 -13.06 0.86
CA ALA A 136 2.89 -12.56 -0.32
C ALA A 136 1.89 -12.09 -1.40
N GLY A 137 2.16 -10.94 -2.01
CA GLY A 137 1.32 -10.33 -3.04
C GLY A 137 0.21 -9.41 -2.53
N GLU A 138 0.00 -9.30 -1.22
CA GLU A 138 -1.00 -8.40 -0.64
C GLU A 138 -0.46 -6.96 -0.44
N ILE A 139 -1.33 -6.06 -0.01
CA ILE A 139 -1.00 -4.66 0.27
C ILE A 139 -1.19 -4.35 1.75
N VAL A 140 -0.11 -3.91 2.39
CA VAL A 140 -0.12 -3.33 3.73
C VAL A 140 -0.39 -1.84 3.63
N SER A 141 -1.34 -1.34 4.42
CA SER A 141 -1.74 0.07 4.42
C SER A 141 -1.52 0.71 5.78
N LEU A 142 -0.86 1.87 5.81
CA LEU A 142 -0.65 2.67 7.02
C LEU A 142 -1.54 3.91 6.99
N PHE A 143 -2.32 4.10 8.05
CA PHE A 143 -3.21 5.24 8.22
C PHE A 143 -2.84 6.02 9.48
N ASP A 144 -3.01 7.34 9.44
CA ASP A 144 -2.89 8.19 10.63
C ASP A 144 -4.09 8.05 11.57
N ALA A 145 -4.04 8.76 12.70
CA ALA A 145 -5.11 8.75 13.71
C ALA A 145 -6.44 9.34 13.20
N GLN A 146 -6.41 10.13 12.13
CA GLN A 146 -7.59 10.71 11.47
C GLN A 146 -8.15 9.77 10.39
N GLY A 147 -7.46 8.67 10.09
CA GLY A 147 -7.84 7.72 9.04
C GLY A 147 -7.38 8.13 7.65
N THR A 148 -6.46 9.10 7.53
CA THR A 148 -5.83 9.45 6.26
C THR A 148 -4.79 8.39 5.91
N LEU A 149 -4.78 7.94 4.66
CA LEU A 149 -3.74 7.03 4.17
C LEU A 149 -2.39 7.76 4.12
N ARG A 150 -1.36 7.13 4.67
CA ARG A 150 0.01 7.67 4.76
C ARG A 150 1.02 6.88 3.94
N ALA A 151 0.90 5.56 3.93
CA ALA A 151 1.79 4.70 3.12
C ALA A 151 1.08 3.41 2.69
N LEU A 152 1.52 2.87 1.56
CA LEU A 152 1.15 1.54 1.06
C LEU A 152 2.42 0.75 0.75
N TYR A 153 2.38 -0.56 0.96
CA TYR A 153 3.47 -1.45 0.61
C TYR A 153 2.93 -2.78 0.08
N THR A 154 3.37 -3.17 -1.12
CA THR A 154 3.05 -4.48 -1.68
C THR A 154 4.10 -5.49 -1.26
N ILE A 155 3.66 -6.59 -0.66
CA ILE A 155 4.55 -7.67 -0.24
C ILE A 155 5.00 -8.45 -1.50
N PRO A 156 6.32 -8.57 -1.75
CA PRO A 156 6.84 -9.22 -2.95
C PRO A 156 6.63 -10.74 -2.96
#